data_AF-A0A2E0TS64-F1
#
_entry.id   AF-A0A2E0TS64-F1
#
_cell.length_a   1.000
_cell.length_b   1.000
_cell.length_c   1.000
_cell.angle_alpha   90.00
_cell.angle_beta   90.00
_cell.angle_gamma   90.00
#
_symmetry.space_group_name_H-M   'P 1'
#
loop_
_entity.id
_entity.type
_entity.pdbx_description
1 polymer ?
#
loop_
_entity_poly.entity_id
_entity_poly.type
_entity_poly.pdbx_seq_one_letter_code
_entity_poly.pdbx_strand_id
1 'polypeptide(L)'
;MHISGMSGNEIFCLSQKGLTPGEIVVGNSVVSIGLAGGLGAMGRTFAGGEVRQITDLISEGRHKAIERMEQEAQRDGAIGVTGVSTKLGRLAGFTEFLSQGTGVHPYQPGGQHRFFSTAASGIGLYCQLDAGYQPVRFSMGNIAYALGIGRGVMGSFRTLARGEVKEYSSMYNSIRHTALQRLRQEAAGYGANAVVDTQIRMLPYGPGTVELLLTGTSSFHPTLSQGAVPEHQVVTSELSGEELWNLAQIGFVPHQIVMATSVYSLGVAAGIGALFKSVQRGELPEVTRLIYEARENCLELIRQEAQQLGAERVMSTRLEIREISQGLVEIVAIGTAVKRAPESMKPHSPQLIPQALILDKASTDAADSVQTLGSRVAPMGVARRGVGTAGNQALGCIIALFVMILMCCAGLIPALIEAFG
;
A
#
# COMPACT_ATOMS: atom_id res chain seq x y z
N MET A 1 15.38 -30.78 3.10
CA MET A 1 15.25 -29.78 4.19
C MET A 1 14.72 -28.54 3.53
N HIS A 2 13.53 -28.07 3.94
CA HIS A 2 12.90 -26.90 3.33
C HIS A 2 13.18 -25.63 4.12
N ILE A 3 13.53 -24.55 3.43
CA ILE A 3 13.64 -23.20 3.98
C ILE A 3 12.31 -22.50 3.69
N SER A 4 11.36 -22.65 4.61
CA SER A 4 10.03 -22.02 4.52
C SER A 4 10.07 -20.61 5.08
N GLY A 5 9.36 -19.68 4.43
CA GLY A 5 9.11 -18.34 4.96
C GLY A 5 7.96 -18.25 5.97
N MET A 6 7.26 -19.36 6.22
CA MET A 6 6.05 -19.40 7.06
C MET A 6 6.36 -19.56 8.55
N SER A 7 5.49 -18.98 9.38
CA SER A 7 5.48 -19.22 10.82
C SER A 7 4.91 -20.59 11.18
N GLY A 8 5.15 -21.03 12.43
CA GLY A 8 4.53 -22.25 12.95
C GLY A 8 3.00 -22.19 12.97
N ASN A 9 2.42 -21.00 13.17
CA ASN A 9 0.96 -20.81 13.16
C ASN A 9 0.40 -20.98 11.75
N GLU A 10 1.07 -20.41 10.74
CA GLU A 10 0.71 -20.58 9.33
C GLU A 10 0.77 -22.06 8.91
N ILE A 11 1.86 -22.76 9.25
CA ILE A 11 2.02 -24.19 8.96
C ILE A 11 0.92 -25.01 9.62
N PHE A 12 0.58 -24.72 10.88
CA PHE A 12 -0.51 -25.41 11.57
C PHE A 12 -1.85 -25.17 10.87
N CYS A 13 -2.17 -23.93 10.50
CA CYS A 13 -3.42 -23.60 9.82
C CYS A 13 -3.53 -24.34 8.47
N LEU A 14 -2.47 -24.33 7.66
CA LEU A 14 -2.44 -25.03 6.38
C LEU A 14 -2.58 -26.56 6.53
N SER A 15 -2.03 -27.15 7.60
CA SER A 15 -2.20 -28.58 7.87
C SER A 15 -3.66 -28.99 8.06
N GLN A 16 -4.51 -28.09 8.58
CA GLN A 16 -5.96 -28.32 8.70
C GLN A 16 -6.68 -28.38 7.35
N LYS A 17 -6.03 -27.90 6.28
CA LYS A 17 -6.49 -27.97 4.89
C LYS A 17 -5.73 -28.99 4.06
N GLY A 18 -4.96 -29.87 4.70
CA GLY A 18 -4.19 -30.91 4.02
C GLY A 18 -3.04 -30.35 3.19
N LEU A 19 -2.48 -29.20 3.60
CA LEU A 19 -1.34 -28.56 2.95
C LEU A 19 -0.11 -28.57 3.86
N THR A 20 1.06 -28.76 3.28
CA THR A 20 2.36 -28.71 3.97
C THR A 20 3.24 -27.62 3.36
N PRO A 21 4.14 -27.02 4.15
CA PRO A 21 5.03 -25.98 3.65
C PRO A 21 6.07 -26.53 2.67
N GLY A 22 6.38 -25.74 1.66
CA GLY A 22 7.49 -25.94 0.72
C GLY A 22 8.60 -24.90 0.90
N GLU A 23 9.43 -24.77 -0.12
CA GLU A 23 10.53 -23.79 -0.17
C GLU A 23 10.01 -22.37 -0.33
N ILE A 24 10.80 -21.41 0.16
CA ILE A 24 10.74 -20.03 -0.30
C ILE A 24 11.04 -19.99 -1.80
N VAL A 25 10.18 -19.31 -2.56
CA VAL A 25 10.32 -19.15 -4.01
C VAL A 25 10.42 -17.70 -4.37
N VAL A 26 11.26 -17.39 -5.36
CA VAL A 26 11.58 -16.02 -5.73
C VAL A 26 11.58 -15.85 -7.25
N GLY A 27 10.95 -14.79 -7.73
CA GLY A 27 11.04 -14.36 -9.11
C GLY A 27 11.56 -12.94 -9.17
N ASN A 28 12.56 -12.72 -10.02
CA ASN A 28 13.14 -11.40 -10.22
C ASN A 28 13.00 -10.97 -11.69
N SER A 29 12.75 -9.69 -11.93
CA SER A 29 12.77 -9.07 -13.25
C SER A 29 13.47 -7.72 -13.19
N VAL A 30 14.59 -7.59 -13.89
CA VAL A 30 15.37 -6.35 -13.95
C VAL A 30 15.17 -5.71 -15.32
N VAL A 31 14.67 -4.47 -15.32
CA VAL A 31 14.34 -3.73 -16.54
C VAL A 31 15.23 -2.49 -16.65
N SER A 32 15.85 -2.35 -17.81
CA SER A 32 16.57 -1.13 -18.20
C SER A 32 15.59 -0.06 -18.61
N ILE A 33 15.80 1.14 -18.06
CA ILE A 33 15.11 2.36 -18.48
C ILE A 33 15.83 2.97 -19.71
N GLY A 34 16.74 2.23 -20.37
CA GLY A 34 17.51 2.69 -21.54
C GLY A 34 16.66 3.44 -22.56
N LEU A 35 17.11 4.65 -22.94
CA LEU A 35 16.40 5.65 -23.77
C LEU A 35 15.04 6.17 -23.25
N ALA A 36 14.42 5.54 -22.24
CA ALA A 36 13.29 6.10 -21.49
C ALA A 36 13.74 7.15 -20.45
N GLY A 37 15.05 7.31 -20.21
CA GLY A 37 15.62 8.47 -19.51
C GLY A 37 15.28 9.82 -20.17
N GLY A 38 14.93 9.84 -21.46
CA GLY A 38 14.36 11.01 -22.14
C GLY A 38 12.97 11.41 -21.63
N LEU A 39 12.22 10.49 -21.02
CA LEU A 39 10.90 10.76 -20.43
C LEU A 39 10.99 11.49 -19.08
N GLY A 40 12.13 11.42 -18.39
CA GLY A 40 12.43 12.29 -17.25
C GLY A 40 12.44 13.79 -17.61
N ALA A 41 12.62 14.12 -18.91
CA ALA A 41 12.43 15.47 -19.42
C ALA A 41 10.97 15.79 -19.81
N MET A 42 10.10 14.78 -20.02
CA MET A 42 8.66 14.93 -20.28
C MET A 42 7.79 15.03 -19.02
N GLY A 43 8.27 14.56 -17.86
CA GLY A 43 7.58 14.75 -16.57
C GLY A 43 7.39 16.22 -16.16
N ARG A 44 7.93 17.17 -16.94
CA ARG A 44 7.71 18.62 -16.75
C ARG A 44 6.45 19.15 -17.44
N THR A 45 5.73 18.37 -18.25
CA THR A 45 4.79 18.95 -19.23
C THR A 45 3.36 18.41 -19.21
N PHE A 46 2.98 17.47 -18.35
CA PHE A 46 1.64 16.88 -18.44
C PHE A 46 0.71 17.27 -17.30
N ALA A 47 -0.48 17.74 -17.69
CA ALA A 47 -1.67 17.77 -16.87
C ALA A 47 -1.83 16.41 -16.17
N GLY A 48 -2.18 16.41 -14.88
CA GLY A 48 -2.21 15.21 -14.04
C GLY A 48 -2.99 14.05 -14.68
N GLY A 49 -2.58 12.82 -14.36
CA GLY A 49 -3.17 11.61 -14.92
C GLY A 49 -2.17 10.45 -15.05
N GLU A 50 -2.66 9.33 -15.59
CA GLU A 50 -1.87 8.12 -15.83
C GLU A 50 -0.71 8.38 -16.82
N VAL A 51 0.50 7.99 -16.43
CA VAL A 51 1.66 7.89 -17.30
C VAL A 51 1.70 6.47 -17.85
N ARG A 52 1.04 6.26 -18.99
CA ARG A 52 0.73 4.92 -19.50
C ARG A 52 1.98 4.08 -19.76
N GLN A 53 3.02 4.66 -20.34
CA GLN A 53 4.28 3.97 -20.63
C GLN A 53 4.98 3.46 -19.36
N ILE A 54 4.95 4.26 -18.29
CA ILE A 54 5.50 3.83 -16.98
C ILE A 54 4.63 2.73 -16.39
N THR A 55 3.31 2.89 -16.50
CA THR A 55 2.35 1.92 -15.98
C THR A 55 2.53 0.55 -16.62
N ASP A 56 2.63 0.51 -17.95
CA ASP A 56 2.83 -0.71 -18.72
C ASP A 56 4.19 -1.35 -18.40
N LEU A 57 5.27 -0.55 -18.28
CA LEU A 57 6.60 -1.03 -17.88
C LEU A 57 6.58 -1.70 -16.50
N ILE A 58 5.95 -1.05 -15.52
CA ILE A 58 5.81 -1.57 -14.16
C ILE A 58 4.98 -2.84 -14.16
N SER A 59 3.84 -2.82 -14.87
CA SER A 59 2.93 -3.97 -14.96
C SER A 59 3.63 -5.18 -15.57
N GLU A 60 4.29 -5.02 -16.72
CA GLU A 60 5.02 -6.09 -17.39
C GLU A 60 6.17 -6.62 -16.53
N GLY A 61 6.92 -5.72 -15.88
CA GLY A 61 8.03 -6.07 -15.00
C GLY A 61 7.59 -6.95 -13.83
N ARG A 62 6.52 -6.57 -13.13
CA ARG A 62 5.93 -7.34 -12.03
C ARG A 62 5.35 -8.68 -12.51
N HIS A 63 4.63 -8.71 -13.64
CA HIS A 63 4.10 -9.94 -14.20
C HIS A 63 5.20 -10.96 -14.49
N LYS A 64 6.31 -10.55 -15.11
CA LYS A 64 7.47 -11.43 -15.37
C LYS A 64 8.09 -11.96 -14.09
N ALA A 65 8.17 -11.13 -13.04
CA ALA A 65 8.67 -11.57 -11.74
C ALA A 65 7.73 -12.60 -11.09
N ILE A 66 6.42 -12.37 -11.12
CA ILE A 66 5.41 -13.32 -10.60
C ILE A 66 5.48 -14.64 -11.37
N GLU A 67 5.51 -14.60 -12.70
CA GLU A 67 5.56 -15.81 -13.54
C GLU A 67 6.81 -16.64 -13.24
N ARG A 68 7.98 -16.01 -13.08
CA ARG A 68 9.23 -16.72 -12.72
C ARG A 68 9.15 -17.37 -11.34
N MET A 69 8.57 -16.68 -10.36
CA MET A 69 8.34 -17.23 -9.01
C MET A 69 7.40 -18.44 -9.05
N GLU A 70 6.33 -18.38 -9.83
CA GLU A 70 5.38 -19.49 -10.00
C GLU A 70 6.03 -20.69 -10.72
N GLN A 71 6.83 -20.44 -11.77
CA GLN A 71 7.60 -21.47 -12.46
C GLN A 71 8.61 -22.15 -11.52
N GLU A 72 9.27 -21.39 -10.65
CA GLU A 72 10.16 -21.93 -9.63
C GLU A 72 9.41 -22.88 -8.68
N ALA A 73 8.28 -22.43 -8.12
CA ALA A 73 7.45 -23.26 -7.25
C ALA A 73 6.96 -24.55 -7.93
N GLN A 74 6.55 -24.47 -9.20
CA GLN A 74 6.12 -25.65 -9.97
C GLN A 74 7.28 -26.64 -10.19
N ARG A 75 8.49 -26.15 -10.46
CA ARG A 75 9.68 -27.02 -10.61
C ARG A 75 10.00 -27.77 -9.32
N ASP A 76 9.74 -27.14 -8.17
CA ASP A 76 9.94 -27.76 -6.85
C ASP A 76 8.78 -28.68 -6.44
N GLY A 77 7.78 -28.85 -7.32
CA GLY A 77 6.63 -29.73 -7.09
C GLY A 77 5.56 -29.12 -6.18
N ALA A 78 5.59 -27.81 -5.96
CA ALA A 78 4.54 -27.11 -5.22
C ALA A 78 3.25 -27.04 -6.06
N ILE A 79 2.11 -27.18 -5.39
CA ILE A 79 0.77 -27.02 -5.99
C ILE A 79 0.26 -25.59 -5.89
N GLY A 80 0.98 -24.74 -5.18
CA GLY A 80 0.72 -23.31 -5.18
C GLY A 80 1.74 -22.53 -4.34
N VAL A 81 1.54 -21.22 -4.27
CA VAL A 81 2.40 -20.29 -3.52
C VAL A 81 1.53 -19.41 -2.61
N THR A 82 1.84 -19.38 -1.32
CA THR A 82 1.19 -18.52 -0.32
C THR A 82 2.08 -17.36 0.08
N GLY A 83 1.47 -16.29 0.59
CA GLY A 83 2.16 -15.10 1.10
C GLY A 83 2.88 -14.33 0.00
N VAL A 84 2.33 -14.34 -1.22
CA VAL A 84 2.97 -13.67 -2.35
C VAL A 84 3.00 -12.16 -2.10
N SER A 85 4.21 -11.61 -2.15
CA SER A 85 4.44 -10.17 -2.08
C SER A 85 5.29 -9.74 -3.27
N THR A 86 5.05 -8.52 -3.75
CA THR A 86 5.82 -7.93 -4.85
C THR A 86 6.41 -6.60 -4.44
N LYS A 87 7.72 -6.44 -4.64
CA LYS A 87 8.50 -5.27 -4.27
C LYS A 87 9.12 -4.64 -5.51
N LEU A 88 9.22 -3.33 -5.46
CA LEU A 88 9.94 -2.54 -6.45
C LEU A 88 11.26 -2.08 -5.82
N GLY A 89 12.37 -2.37 -6.50
CA GLY A 89 13.71 -1.99 -6.09
C GLY A 89 14.45 -1.23 -7.19
N ARG A 90 15.68 -0.82 -6.86
CA ARG A 90 16.65 -0.34 -7.83
C ARG A 90 17.92 -1.15 -7.67
N LEU A 91 18.41 -1.70 -8.78
CA LEU A 91 19.64 -2.48 -8.81
C LEU A 91 20.55 -1.91 -9.91
N ALA A 92 21.72 -1.37 -9.54
CA ALA A 92 22.70 -0.82 -10.48
C ALA A 92 22.13 0.19 -11.51
N GLY A 93 21.15 1.01 -11.11
CA GLY A 93 20.49 1.98 -12.00
C GLY A 93 19.33 1.41 -12.84
N PHE A 94 19.09 0.10 -12.77
CA PHE A 94 17.94 -0.57 -13.35
C PHE A 94 16.76 -0.60 -12.37
N THR A 95 15.54 -0.74 -12.90
CA THR A 95 14.36 -1.01 -12.07
C THR A 95 14.29 -2.51 -11.83
N GLU A 96 14.17 -2.93 -10.57
CA GLU A 96 14.05 -4.33 -10.19
C GLU A 96 12.63 -4.60 -9.68
N PHE A 97 12.02 -5.68 -10.16
CA PHE A 97 10.75 -6.20 -9.67
C PHE A 97 11.01 -7.56 -9.04
N LEU A 98 10.78 -7.65 -7.73
CA LEU A 98 10.98 -8.86 -6.95
C LEU A 98 9.62 -9.38 -6.48
N SER A 99 9.31 -10.63 -6.79
CA SER A 99 8.14 -11.34 -6.26
C SER A 99 8.62 -12.53 -5.45
N GLN A 100 8.05 -12.71 -4.26
CA GLN A 100 8.45 -13.75 -3.33
C GLN A 100 7.22 -14.32 -2.62
N GLY A 101 7.24 -15.63 -2.36
CA GLY A 101 6.28 -16.32 -1.51
C GLY A 101 6.86 -17.63 -0.99
N THR A 102 6.01 -18.48 -0.41
CA THR A 102 6.40 -19.84 0.01
C THR A 102 5.53 -20.87 -0.71
N GLY A 103 6.16 -21.88 -1.30
CA GLY A 103 5.47 -23.00 -1.93
C GLY A 103 4.63 -23.79 -0.93
N VAL A 104 3.57 -24.42 -1.40
CA VAL A 104 2.76 -25.38 -0.63
C VAL A 104 2.61 -26.69 -1.39
N HIS A 105 2.61 -27.80 -0.65
CA HIS A 105 2.44 -29.15 -1.18
C HIS A 105 1.20 -29.82 -0.57
N PRO A 106 0.57 -30.78 -1.25
CA PRO A 106 -0.48 -31.58 -0.64
C PRO A 106 0.12 -32.50 0.42
N TYR A 107 -0.56 -32.66 1.55
CA TYR A 107 -0.15 -33.58 2.63
C TYR A 107 -0.09 -35.03 2.16
N GLN A 108 -1.03 -35.43 1.28
CA GLN A 108 -1.01 -36.73 0.61
C GLN A 108 -0.59 -36.56 -0.84
N PRO A 109 0.50 -37.22 -1.28
CA PRO A 109 0.89 -37.23 -2.68
C PRO A 109 -0.18 -37.94 -3.53
N GLY A 110 -0.64 -37.28 -4.60
CA GLY A 110 -1.62 -37.84 -5.54
C GLY A 110 -2.90 -37.01 -5.61
N GLY A 111 -3.29 -36.67 -6.83
CA GLY A 111 -4.41 -35.76 -7.12
C GLY A 111 -4.02 -34.76 -8.20
N GLN A 112 -4.96 -34.44 -9.10
CA GLN A 112 -4.76 -33.32 -10.01
C GLN A 112 -5.09 -32.02 -9.27
N HIS A 113 -4.09 -31.18 -9.08
CA HIS A 113 -4.25 -29.84 -8.51
C HIS A 113 -4.04 -28.81 -9.61
N ARG A 114 -4.95 -27.83 -9.70
CA ARG A 114 -4.67 -26.62 -10.47
C ARG A 114 -3.71 -25.78 -9.65
N PHE A 115 -2.57 -25.43 -10.24
CA PHE A 115 -1.61 -24.56 -9.58
C PHE A 115 -2.25 -23.20 -9.26
N PHE A 116 -1.97 -22.67 -8.06
CA PHE A 116 -2.45 -21.36 -7.64
C PHE A 116 -1.34 -20.51 -7.04
N SER A 117 -1.58 -19.20 -6.96
CA SER A 117 -0.78 -18.29 -6.14
C SER A 117 -1.73 -17.38 -5.37
N THR A 118 -1.34 -16.92 -4.18
CA THR A 118 -2.20 -16.09 -3.32
C THR A 118 -1.40 -15.04 -2.57
N ALA A 119 -2.00 -13.85 -2.43
CA ALA A 119 -1.45 -12.79 -1.57
C ALA A 119 -1.54 -13.18 -0.08
N ALA A 120 -2.49 -14.04 0.26
CA ALA A 120 -2.78 -14.42 1.63
C ALA A 120 -1.63 -15.20 2.26
N SER A 121 -1.34 -14.88 3.51
CA SER A 121 -0.49 -15.71 4.38
C SER A 121 -1.06 -17.12 4.53
N GLY A 122 -0.32 -18.05 5.14
CA GLY A 122 -0.85 -19.39 5.40
C GLY A 122 -2.11 -19.37 6.27
N ILE A 123 -2.23 -18.40 7.20
CA ILE A 123 -3.44 -18.16 7.98
C ILE A 123 -4.57 -17.63 7.09
N GLY A 124 -4.30 -16.60 6.29
CA GLY A 124 -5.31 -16.02 5.40
C GLY A 124 -5.84 -17.03 4.39
N LEU A 125 -4.95 -17.87 3.83
CA LEU A 125 -5.31 -18.96 2.91
C LEU A 125 -6.18 -20.01 3.62
N TYR A 126 -5.85 -20.40 4.86
CA TYR A 126 -6.70 -21.27 5.67
C TYR A 126 -8.13 -20.70 5.81
N CYS A 127 -8.25 -19.42 6.16
CA CYS A 127 -9.55 -18.77 6.34
C CYS A 127 -10.34 -18.70 5.02
N GLN A 128 -9.68 -18.37 3.90
CA GLN A 128 -10.30 -18.33 2.58
C GLN A 128 -10.82 -19.71 2.15
N LEU A 129 -10.01 -20.76 2.30
CA LEU A 129 -10.40 -22.13 1.99
C LEU A 129 -11.55 -22.62 2.89
N ASP A 130 -11.52 -22.25 4.18
CA ASP A 130 -12.62 -22.59 5.10
C ASP A 130 -13.91 -21.86 4.73
N ALA A 131 -13.82 -20.61 4.28
CA ALA A 131 -14.95 -19.82 3.77
C ALA A 131 -15.38 -20.20 2.33
N GLY A 132 -14.84 -21.28 1.75
CA GLY A 132 -15.26 -21.80 0.45
C GLY A 132 -14.63 -21.12 -0.77
N TYR A 133 -13.70 -20.18 -0.58
CA TYR A 133 -12.95 -19.57 -1.67
C TYR A 133 -11.84 -20.49 -2.15
N GLN A 134 -11.74 -20.65 -3.47
CA GLN A 134 -10.72 -21.46 -4.14
C GLN A 134 -9.72 -20.51 -4.80
N PRO A 135 -8.48 -20.40 -4.29
CA PRO A 135 -7.48 -19.50 -4.87
C PRO A 135 -7.14 -19.93 -6.29
N VAL A 136 -6.99 -18.94 -7.18
CA VAL A 136 -6.64 -19.13 -8.59
C VAL A 136 -5.27 -18.53 -8.87
N ARG A 137 -5.05 -17.25 -8.54
CA ARG A 137 -3.78 -16.56 -8.78
C ARG A 137 -3.62 -15.31 -7.91
N PHE A 138 -2.38 -14.97 -7.60
CA PHE A 138 -2.02 -13.64 -7.13
C PHE A 138 -2.21 -12.68 -8.28
N SER A 139 -3.05 -11.65 -8.09
CA SER A 139 -3.36 -10.69 -9.13
C SER A 139 -3.09 -9.27 -8.70
N MET A 140 -2.88 -8.40 -9.68
CA MET A 140 -2.67 -6.98 -9.43
C MET A 140 -3.45 -6.06 -10.38
N GLY A 141 -3.61 -4.81 -9.97
CA GLY A 141 -4.08 -3.72 -10.80
C GLY A 141 -3.27 -2.48 -10.48
N ASN A 142 -2.56 -1.93 -11.46
CA ASN A 142 -1.66 -0.80 -11.22
C ASN A 142 -1.93 0.38 -12.15
N ILE A 143 -1.69 1.59 -11.63
CA ILE A 143 -1.55 2.83 -12.39
C ILE A 143 -0.36 3.61 -11.88
N ALA A 144 0.57 3.97 -12.76
CA ALA A 144 1.55 5.02 -12.50
C ALA A 144 0.98 6.35 -12.98
N TYR A 145 0.97 7.35 -12.11
CA TYR A 145 0.46 8.68 -12.44
C TYR A 145 1.41 9.76 -11.93
N ALA A 146 1.43 10.89 -12.63
CA ALA A 146 2.25 12.04 -12.25
C ALA A 146 1.50 12.87 -11.19
N LEU A 147 2.20 13.22 -10.11
CA LEU A 147 1.81 14.27 -9.19
C LEU A 147 2.05 15.60 -9.93
N GLY A 148 1.09 16.02 -10.76
CA GLY A 148 1.17 17.16 -11.68
C GLY A 148 1.27 18.55 -11.03
N ILE A 149 2.07 18.70 -9.98
CA ILE A 149 2.18 19.92 -9.16
C ILE A 149 3.49 20.63 -9.54
N GLY A 150 3.63 20.98 -10.83
CA GLY A 150 4.86 21.56 -11.39
C GLY A 150 4.60 22.70 -12.38
N ARG A 151 4.83 23.94 -11.92
CA ARG A 151 4.93 25.25 -12.63
C ARG A 151 3.81 25.70 -13.59
N GLY A 152 3.22 24.86 -14.43
CA GLY A 152 2.18 25.28 -15.40
C GLY A 152 0.84 25.61 -14.73
N VAL A 153 0.49 24.89 -13.68
CA VAL A 153 -0.76 25.06 -12.92
C VAL A 153 -0.55 25.95 -11.68
N MET A 154 0.70 26.16 -11.24
CA MET A 154 1.06 27.09 -10.16
C MET A 154 0.59 28.53 -10.44
N GLY A 155 0.42 28.90 -11.72
CA GLY A 155 -0.19 30.17 -12.14
C GLY A 155 -1.70 30.24 -11.87
N SER A 156 -2.42 29.12 -11.93
CA SER A 156 -3.86 29.03 -11.62
C SER A 156 -4.14 28.87 -10.12
N PHE A 157 -3.23 28.25 -9.37
CA PHE A 157 -3.41 28.03 -7.91
C PHE A 157 -3.34 29.30 -7.06
N ARG A 158 -2.77 30.39 -7.57
CA ARG A 158 -2.78 31.68 -6.87
C ARG A 158 -4.19 32.25 -6.65
N THR A 159 -5.22 31.67 -7.27
CA THR A 159 -6.61 32.14 -7.19
C THR A 159 -7.61 31.08 -6.68
N LEU A 160 -7.16 29.89 -6.26
CA LEU A 160 -8.09 28.87 -5.78
C LEU A 160 -8.68 29.25 -4.42
N ALA A 161 -9.99 29.47 -4.41
CA ALA A 161 -10.78 29.62 -3.21
C ALA A 161 -10.60 28.39 -2.29
N ARG A 162 -10.62 28.64 -0.99
CA ARG A 162 -10.57 27.61 0.03
C ARG A 162 -11.75 26.63 -0.16
N GLY A 163 -11.48 25.33 -0.12
CA GLY A 163 -12.51 24.29 -0.34
C GLY A 163 -12.04 23.16 -1.26
N GLU A 164 -13.00 22.34 -1.70
CA GLU A 164 -12.73 21.19 -2.58
C GLU A 164 -12.23 21.64 -3.97
N VAL A 165 -11.13 21.03 -4.42
CA VAL A 165 -10.61 21.16 -5.78
C VAL A 165 -11.10 19.97 -6.61
N LYS A 166 -12.31 20.11 -7.15
CA LYS A 166 -13.07 19.01 -7.79
C LYS A 166 -12.35 18.33 -8.92
N GLU A 167 -11.54 19.06 -9.68
CA GLU A 167 -10.76 18.50 -10.79
C GLU A 167 -9.73 17.48 -10.28
N TYR A 168 -9.07 17.76 -9.15
CA TYR A 168 -8.19 16.80 -8.51
C TYR A 168 -8.97 15.65 -7.88
N SER A 169 -10.03 15.94 -7.11
CA SER A 169 -10.89 14.89 -6.56
C SER A 169 -11.29 13.90 -7.66
N SER A 170 -11.79 14.40 -8.79
CA SER A 170 -12.22 13.59 -9.94
C SER A 170 -11.08 12.79 -10.56
N MET A 171 -9.91 13.39 -10.75
CA MET A 171 -8.72 12.71 -11.29
C MET A 171 -8.28 11.55 -10.38
N TYR A 172 -8.14 11.80 -9.08
CA TYR A 172 -7.74 10.77 -8.10
C TYR A 172 -8.77 9.65 -7.99
N ASN A 173 -10.07 9.98 -8.02
CA ASN A 173 -11.13 8.98 -8.07
C ASN A 173 -11.03 8.14 -9.34
N SER A 174 -10.84 8.75 -10.52
CA SER A 174 -10.68 8.03 -11.78
C SER A 174 -9.47 7.08 -11.76
N ILE A 175 -8.34 7.50 -11.19
CA ILE A 175 -7.14 6.67 -11.05
C ILE A 175 -7.45 5.43 -10.19
N ARG A 176 -8.10 5.61 -9.03
CA ARG A 176 -8.46 4.51 -8.13
C ARG A 176 -9.42 3.51 -8.78
N HIS A 177 -10.46 4.00 -9.44
CA HIS A 177 -11.43 3.14 -10.13
C HIS A 177 -10.81 2.39 -11.30
N THR A 178 -9.92 3.03 -12.06
CA THR A 178 -9.23 2.38 -13.18
C THR A 178 -8.27 1.29 -12.68
N ALA A 179 -7.61 1.50 -11.53
CA ALA A 179 -6.72 0.49 -10.95
C ALA A 179 -7.52 -0.72 -10.43
N LEU A 180 -8.69 -0.47 -9.83
CA LEU A 180 -9.64 -1.51 -9.43
C LEU A 180 -10.19 -2.28 -10.64
N GLN A 181 -10.55 -1.59 -11.72
CA GLN A 181 -11.00 -2.22 -12.96
C GLN A 181 -9.94 -3.16 -13.51
N ARG A 182 -8.67 -2.74 -13.55
CA ARG A 182 -7.54 -3.56 -14.01
C ARG A 182 -7.34 -4.82 -13.17
N LEU A 183 -7.44 -4.71 -11.84
CA LEU A 183 -7.40 -5.86 -10.94
C LEU A 183 -8.52 -6.86 -11.27
N ARG A 184 -9.74 -6.36 -11.50
CA ARG A 184 -10.90 -7.19 -11.85
C ARG A 184 -10.77 -7.83 -13.23
N GLN A 185 -10.24 -7.09 -14.19
CA GLN A 185 -9.97 -7.56 -15.55
C GLN A 185 -8.98 -8.73 -15.53
N GLU A 186 -7.90 -8.59 -14.77
CA GLU A 186 -6.89 -9.63 -14.59
C GLU A 186 -7.50 -10.89 -13.94
N ALA A 187 -8.26 -10.71 -12.85
CA ALA A 187 -8.93 -11.81 -12.17
C ALA A 187 -9.92 -12.58 -13.09
N ALA A 188 -10.76 -11.84 -13.82
CA ALA A 188 -11.68 -12.41 -14.79
C ALA A 188 -10.94 -13.20 -15.89
N GLY A 189 -9.80 -12.69 -16.36
CA GLY A 189 -8.94 -13.36 -17.34
C GLY A 189 -8.42 -14.72 -16.89
N TYR A 190 -8.28 -14.96 -15.59
CA TYR A 190 -7.90 -16.25 -15.02
C TYR A 190 -9.09 -17.16 -14.65
N GLY A 191 -10.32 -16.70 -14.87
CA GLY A 191 -11.55 -17.40 -14.53
C GLY A 191 -11.96 -17.28 -13.06
N ALA A 192 -11.39 -16.32 -12.33
CA ALA A 192 -11.82 -16.00 -10.97
C ALA A 192 -13.12 -15.18 -11.00
N ASN A 193 -13.90 -15.29 -9.92
CA ASN A 193 -15.12 -14.48 -9.71
C ASN A 193 -15.04 -13.57 -8.49
N ALA A 194 -13.92 -13.60 -7.76
CA ALA A 194 -13.61 -12.69 -6.69
C ALA A 194 -12.11 -12.35 -6.64
N VAL A 195 -11.77 -11.19 -6.08
CA VAL A 195 -10.44 -10.86 -5.58
C VAL A 195 -10.58 -10.47 -4.12
N VAL A 196 -10.04 -11.31 -3.25
CA VAL A 196 -10.13 -11.15 -1.78
C VAL A 196 -8.76 -10.83 -1.20
N ASP A 197 -8.75 -10.32 0.03
CA ASP A 197 -7.52 -9.91 0.72
C ASP A 197 -6.72 -8.89 -0.11
N THR A 198 -7.45 -7.91 -0.66
CA THR A 198 -6.86 -6.88 -1.53
C THR A 198 -6.13 -5.85 -0.68
N GLN A 199 -4.88 -5.58 -1.04
CA GLN A 199 -4.06 -4.53 -0.47
C GLN A 199 -3.89 -3.39 -1.46
N ILE A 200 -4.13 -2.16 -1.01
CA ILE A 200 -4.02 -0.95 -1.82
C ILE A 200 -2.84 -0.11 -1.32
N ARG A 201 -1.80 0.04 -2.16
CA ARG A 201 -0.56 0.74 -1.82
C ARG A 201 -0.28 1.85 -2.81
N MET A 202 0.22 2.98 -2.29
CA MET A 202 0.82 4.04 -3.10
C MET A 202 2.34 3.96 -2.96
N LEU A 203 3.03 3.69 -4.06
CA LEU A 203 4.46 3.45 -4.11
C LEU A 203 5.14 4.56 -4.93
N PRO A 204 6.08 5.33 -4.35
CA PRO A 204 6.83 6.32 -5.11
C PRO A 204 7.63 5.67 -6.25
N TYR A 205 7.53 6.22 -7.47
CA TYR A 205 8.27 5.78 -8.65
C TYR A 205 9.15 6.92 -9.19
N GLY A 206 10.27 7.16 -8.52
CA GLY A 206 11.15 8.29 -8.87
C GLY A 206 10.51 9.67 -8.62
N PRO A 207 11.07 10.74 -9.18
CA PRO A 207 10.60 12.10 -8.92
C PRO A 207 9.21 12.36 -9.52
N GLY A 208 8.24 12.73 -8.67
CA GLY A 208 6.93 13.22 -9.11
C GLY A 208 5.99 12.18 -9.73
N THR A 209 6.33 10.90 -9.70
CA THR A 209 5.44 9.81 -10.16
C THR A 209 5.14 8.86 -9.01
N VAL A 210 3.90 8.41 -8.92
CA VAL A 210 3.42 7.45 -7.92
C VAL A 210 2.74 6.29 -8.64
N GLU A 211 3.06 5.07 -8.24
CA GLU A 211 2.31 3.86 -8.58
C GLU A 211 1.22 3.65 -7.53
N LEU A 212 -0.05 3.72 -7.93
CA LEU A 212 -1.14 3.09 -7.19
C LEU A 212 -1.17 1.61 -7.59
N LEU A 213 -0.94 0.73 -6.61
CA LEU A 213 -0.89 -0.71 -6.79
C LEU A 213 -1.95 -1.38 -5.90
N LEU A 214 -2.86 -2.10 -6.52
CA LEU A 214 -3.78 -3.03 -5.86
C LEU A 214 -3.25 -4.44 -6.07
N THR A 215 -3.17 -5.25 -5.01
CA THR A 215 -2.77 -6.67 -5.10
C THR A 215 -3.70 -7.51 -4.26
N GLY A 216 -4.10 -8.69 -4.70
CA GLY A 216 -4.95 -9.58 -3.91
C GLY A 216 -4.95 -11.01 -4.42
N THR A 217 -5.83 -11.82 -3.86
CA THR A 217 -6.01 -13.22 -4.23
C THR A 217 -7.22 -13.38 -5.14
N SER A 218 -6.98 -13.53 -6.44
CA SER A 218 -8.02 -13.94 -7.38
C SER A 218 -8.48 -15.34 -7.01
N SER A 219 -9.77 -15.48 -6.73
CA SER A 219 -10.39 -16.69 -6.22
C SER A 219 -11.70 -17.00 -6.95
N PHE A 220 -12.06 -18.27 -6.95
CA PHE A 220 -13.38 -18.72 -7.37
C PHE A 220 -14.21 -19.16 -6.16
N HIS A 221 -15.46 -18.73 -6.09
CA HIS A 221 -16.42 -19.21 -5.11
C HIS A 221 -17.71 -19.66 -5.82
N PRO A 222 -18.15 -20.92 -5.68
CA PRO A 222 -19.26 -21.49 -6.46
C PRO A 222 -20.62 -20.82 -6.18
N THR A 223 -20.82 -20.31 -4.96
CA THR A 223 -22.05 -19.56 -4.60
C THR A 223 -22.09 -18.13 -5.20
N LEU A 224 -20.95 -17.55 -5.59
CA LEU A 224 -20.95 -16.22 -6.23
C LEU A 224 -21.41 -16.28 -7.69
N SER A 225 -21.04 -17.34 -8.40
CA SER A 225 -21.46 -17.60 -9.79
C SER A 225 -21.14 -19.04 -10.20
N GLN A 226 -21.84 -19.55 -11.21
CA GLN A 226 -21.67 -20.91 -11.72
C GLN A 226 -20.40 -21.12 -12.57
N GLY A 227 -19.64 -20.06 -12.87
CA GLY A 227 -18.47 -20.13 -13.74
C GLY A 227 -17.74 -18.79 -13.83
N ALA A 228 -16.87 -18.65 -14.83
CA ALA A 228 -16.16 -17.40 -15.08
C ALA A 228 -17.15 -16.25 -15.33
N VAL A 229 -16.80 -15.07 -14.83
CA VAL A 229 -17.61 -13.87 -14.92
C VAL A 229 -16.85 -12.76 -15.65
N PRO A 230 -17.55 -11.82 -16.32
CA PRO A 230 -16.91 -10.63 -16.86
C PRO A 230 -16.35 -9.74 -15.74
N GLU A 231 -15.41 -8.86 -16.08
CA GLU A 231 -14.68 -8.01 -15.10
C GLU A 231 -15.61 -7.27 -14.13
N HIS A 232 -16.71 -6.68 -14.64
CA HIS A 232 -17.66 -5.88 -13.87
C HIS A 232 -18.54 -6.70 -12.92
N GLN A 233 -18.43 -8.03 -12.93
CA GLN A 233 -19.08 -8.95 -12.00
C GLN A 233 -18.10 -9.60 -11.01
N VAL A 234 -16.80 -9.44 -11.20
CA VAL A 234 -15.80 -9.91 -10.23
C VAL A 234 -15.98 -9.15 -8.91
N VAL A 235 -16.21 -9.89 -7.83
CA VAL A 235 -16.29 -9.34 -6.47
C VAL A 235 -14.91 -8.86 -6.02
N THR A 236 -14.81 -7.76 -5.29
CA THR A 236 -13.54 -7.31 -4.71
C THR A 236 -13.68 -7.00 -3.22
N SER A 237 -12.63 -7.26 -2.44
CA SER A 237 -12.64 -7.08 -0.98
C SER A 237 -11.25 -6.76 -0.44
N GLU A 238 -11.15 -5.73 0.42
CA GLU A 238 -9.96 -5.47 1.27
C GLU A 238 -10.00 -6.28 2.58
N LEU A 239 -11.11 -6.97 2.88
CA LEU A 239 -11.24 -7.77 4.11
C LEU A 239 -10.14 -8.83 4.19
N SER A 240 -9.56 -8.96 5.38
CA SER A 240 -8.63 -10.05 5.69
C SER A 240 -9.32 -11.42 5.58
N GLY A 241 -8.56 -12.51 5.55
CA GLY A 241 -9.12 -13.86 5.54
C GLY A 241 -10.07 -14.10 6.72
N GLU A 242 -9.70 -13.65 7.92
CA GLU A 242 -10.48 -13.75 9.15
C GLU A 242 -11.76 -12.90 9.09
N GLU A 243 -11.67 -11.66 8.59
CA GLU A 243 -12.85 -10.80 8.41
C GLU A 243 -13.82 -11.40 7.39
N LEU A 244 -13.31 -11.91 6.28
CA LEU A 244 -14.09 -12.60 5.24
C LEU A 244 -14.83 -13.81 5.82
N TRP A 245 -14.13 -14.63 6.61
CA TRP A 245 -14.70 -15.78 7.30
C TRP A 245 -15.79 -15.35 8.30
N ASN A 246 -15.51 -14.34 9.13
CA ASN A 246 -16.44 -13.86 10.15
C ASN A 246 -17.71 -13.27 9.54
N LEU A 247 -17.58 -12.50 8.46
CA LEU A 247 -18.75 -11.96 7.76
C LEU A 247 -19.60 -13.07 7.16
N ALA A 248 -18.99 -14.07 6.52
CA ALA A 248 -19.71 -15.20 5.98
C ALA A 248 -20.49 -15.94 7.08
N GLN A 249 -19.90 -16.09 8.26
CA GLN A 249 -20.54 -16.74 9.41
C GLN A 249 -21.81 -16.01 9.89
N ILE A 250 -21.84 -14.67 9.80
CA ILE A 250 -23.01 -13.85 10.18
C ILE A 250 -23.91 -13.48 8.98
N GLY A 251 -23.73 -14.14 7.83
CA GLY A 251 -24.61 -13.99 6.68
C GLY A 251 -24.33 -12.76 5.81
N PHE A 252 -23.08 -12.30 5.76
CA PHE A 252 -22.63 -11.24 4.85
C PHE A 252 -21.49 -11.70 3.93
N VAL A 253 -21.45 -11.17 2.71
CA VAL A 253 -20.42 -11.44 1.71
C VAL A 253 -19.93 -10.12 1.10
N PRO A 254 -18.64 -10.00 0.76
CA PRO A 254 -18.16 -8.86 -0.02
C PRO A 254 -18.86 -8.76 -1.37
N HIS A 255 -18.98 -7.53 -1.85
CA HIS A 255 -19.48 -7.25 -3.19
C HIS A 255 -18.46 -6.46 -4.01
N GLN A 256 -17.96 -5.34 -3.48
CA GLN A 256 -16.93 -4.55 -4.15
C GLN A 256 -16.18 -3.68 -3.16
N ILE A 257 -14.90 -3.44 -3.41
CA ILE A 257 -14.17 -2.32 -2.80
C ILE A 257 -14.77 -1.02 -3.34
N VAL A 258 -15.09 -0.10 -2.43
CA VAL A 258 -15.56 1.25 -2.72
C VAL A 258 -14.52 2.25 -2.24
N MET A 259 -14.28 3.29 -3.04
CA MET A 259 -13.19 4.24 -2.81
C MET A 259 -13.57 5.65 -3.23
N ALA A 260 -13.41 6.60 -2.32
CA ALA A 260 -13.60 8.00 -2.62
C ALA A 260 -12.43 8.86 -2.15
N THR A 261 -12.16 9.91 -2.91
CA THR A 261 -11.13 10.90 -2.64
C THR A 261 -11.68 12.29 -2.77
N SER A 262 -11.35 13.13 -1.79
CA SER A 262 -11.61 14.57 -1.80
C SER A 262 -10.29 15.30 -1.63
N VAL A 263 -9.99 16.22 -2.55
CA VAL A 263 -8.80 17.06 -2.48
C VAL A 263 -9.22 18.47 -2.12
N TYR A 264 -8.65 19.03 -1.06
CA TYR A 264 -9.01 20.35 -0.54
C TYR A 264 -7.82 21.31 -0.55
N SER A 265 -8.07 22.54 -0.96
CA SER A 265 -7.13 23.65 -0.84
C SER A 265 -7.29 24.36 0.49
N LEU A 266 -6.19 24.49 1.22
CA LEU A 266 -6.09 25.28 2.45
C LEU A 266 -5.90 26.78 2.16
N GLY A 267 -5.59 27.15 0.91
CA GLY A 267 -5.39 28.54 0.47
C GLY A 267 -3.93 29.04 0.55
N VAL A 268 -3.69 30.22 -0.04
CA VAL A 268 -2.35 30.78 -0.36
C VAL A 268 -1.50 31.13 0.89
N ALA A 269 -2.12 31.32 2.06
CA ALA A 269 -1.42 31.65 3.30
C ALA A 269 -1.15 30.44 4.23
N ALA A 270 -1.55 29.23 3.82
CA ALA A 270 -1.85 28.13 4.72
C ALA A 270 -1.25 26.78 4.29
N GLY A 271 0.02 26.75 3.85
CA GLY A 271 0.75 25.48 3.85
C GLY A 271 0.79 24.94 5.28
N ILE A 272 0.59 23.62 5.48
CA ILE A 272 0.49 23.02 6.82
C ILE A 272 1.68 23.45 7.68
N GLY A 273 2.90 23.37 7.14
CA GLY A 273 4.12 23.80 7.83
C GLY A 273 4.29 25.32 8.05
N ALA A 274 3.61 26.17 7.28
CA ALA A 274 3.65 27.63 7.46
C ALA A 274 2.65 28.10 8.52
N LEU A 275 1.45 27.48 8.56
CA LEU A 275 0.47 27.66 9.64
C LEU A 275 1.08 27.27 10.99
N PHE A 276 1.73 26.12 11.09
CA PHE A 276 2.39 25.66 12.32
C PHE A 276 3.57 26.53 12.76
N LYS A 277 4.22 27.26 11.83
CA LYS A 277 5.28 28.24 12.19
C LYS A 277 4.72 29.56 12.71
N SER A 278 3.50 29.93 12.30
CA SER A 278 2.84 31.18 12.70
C SER A 278 1.98 31.08 13.96
N VAL A 279 1.58 29.87 14.36
CA VAL A 279 0.71 29.65 15.53
C VAL A 279 1.51 29.17 16.73
N GLN A 280 1.59 30.07 17.70
CA GLN A 280 2.20 29.89 19.01
C GLN A 280 1.28 29.01 19.90
N ARG A 281 1.08 27.74 19.51
CA ARG A 281 0.17 26.73 20.10
C ARG A 281 -1.33 27.05 19.99
N GLY A 282 -2.10 26.12 19.44
CA GLY A 282 -3.57 26.18 19.40
C GLY A 282 -4.14 25.32 18.27
N GLU A 283 -5.43 24.99 18.37
CA GLU A 283 -6.19 24.44 17.24
C GLU A 283 -6.31 25.49 16.13
N LEU A 284 -6.42 25.04 14.87
CA LEU A 284 -6.74 25.86 13.71
C LEU A 284 -8.18 25.56 13.28
N PRO A 285 -9.21 26.21 13.87
CA PRO A 285 -10.60 25.76 13.73
C PRO A 285 -11.06 25.66 12.27
N GLU A 286 -10.58 26.56 11.41
CA GLU A 286 -10.94 26.56 10.01
C GLU A 286 -10.26 25.42 9.23
N VAL A 287 -9.03 25.02 9.59
CA VAL A 287 -8.37 23.85 8.98
C VAL A 287 -9.04 22.59 9.48
N THR A 288 -9.32 22.51 10.78
CA THR A 288 -10.11 21.41 11.37
C THR A 288 -11.42 21.25 10.61
N ARG A 289 -12.20 22.33 10.44
CA ARG A 289 -13.48 22.31 9.73
C ARG A 289 -13.34 21.80 8.29
N LEU A 290 -12.34 22.25 7.53
CA LEU A 290 -12.11 21.75 6.17
C LEU A 290 -11.84 20.24 6.14
N ILE A 291 -11.06 19.73 7.09
CA ILE A 291 -10.79 18.29 7.19
C ILE A 291 -12.08 17.51 7.50
N TYR A 292 -12.94 18.04 8.38
CA TYR A 292 -14.26 17.44 8.65
C TYR A 292 -15.15 17.44 7.41
N GLU A 293 -15.23 18.56 6.68
CA GLU A 293 -16.01 18.67 5.43
C GLU A 293 -15.51 17.66 4.38
N ALA A 294 -14.20 17.60 4.16
CA ALA A 294 -13.60 16.69 3.20
C ALA A 294 -13.81 15.21 3.56
N ARG A 295 -13.73 14.89 4.86
CA ARG A 295 -14.02 13.55 5.38
C ARG A 295 -15.48 13.16 5.15
N GLU A 296 -16.42 14.05 5.48
CA GLU A 296 -17.84 13.78 5.30
C GLU A 296 -18.17 13.56 3.82
N ASN A 297 -17.60 14.38 2.93
CA ASN A 297 -17.76 14.22 1.48
C ASN A 297 -17.25 12.84 0.99
N CYS A 298 -16.05 12.40 1.42
CA CYS A 298 -15.54 11.08 1.06
C CYS A 298 -16.44 9.94 1.57
N LEU A 299 -16.92 10.02 2.81
CA LEU A 299 -17.80 9.01 3.39
C LEU A 299 -19.15 8.93 2.67
N GLU A 300 -19.68 10.08 2.26
CA GLU A 300 -20.92 10.14 1.49
C GLU A 300 -20.75 9.55 0.08
N LEU A 301 -19.62 9.84 -0.59
CA LEU A 301 -19.33 9.27 -1.91
C LEU A 301 -19.23 7.73 -1.88
N ILE A 302 -18.51 7.13 -0.91
CA ILE A 302 -18.46 5.65 -0.82
C ILE A 302 -19.81 5.05 -0.42
N ARG A 303 -20.64 5.78 0.34
CA ARG A 303 -21.99 5.35 0.69
C ARG A 303 -22.88 5.32 -0.54
N GLN A 304 -22.83 6.36 -1.37
CA GLN A 304 -23.57 6.43 -2.63
C GLN A 304 -23.11 5.34 -3.61
N GLU A 305 -21.80 5.12 -3.75
CA GLU A 305 -21.26 4.04 -4.58
C GLU A 305 -21.76 2.66 -4.09
N ALA A 306 -21.69 2.39 -2.79
CA ALA A 306 -22.20 1.15 -2.21
C ALA A 306 -23.71 0.97 -2.43
N GLN A 307 -24.50 2.03 -2.31
CA GLN A 307 -25.95 2.00 -2.58
C GLN A 307 -26.25 1.72 -4.05
N GLN A 308 -25.51 2.33 -4.98
CA GLN A 308 -25.65 2.07 -6.42
C GLN A 308 -25.33 0.62 -6.78
N LEU A 309 -24.37 0.02 -6.07
CA LEU A 309 -24.06 -1.40 -6.16
C LEU A 309 -25.12 -2.30 -5.49
N GLY A 310 -26.09 -1.74 -4.75
CA GLY A 310 -27.11 -2.48 -3.99
C GLY A 310 -26.55 -3.17 -2.74
N ALA A 311 -25.45 -2.68 -2.19
CA ALA A 311 -24.89 -3.18 -0.93
C ALA A 311 -25.71 -2.70 0.28
N GLU A 312 -25.73 -3.50 1.34
CA GLU A 312 -26.41 -3.13 2.60
C GLU A 312 -25.52 -2.22 3.44
N ARG A 313 -24.20 -2.45 3.41
CA ARG A 313 -23.23 -1.81 4.31
C ARG A 313 -21.87 -1.64 3.63
N VAL A 314 -21.03 -0.78 4.19
CA VAL A 314 -19.59 -0.71 3.90
C VAL A 314 -18.85 -1.10 5.19
N MET A 315 -17.96 -2.08 5.10
CA MET A 315 -17.20 -2.64 6.21
C MET A 315 -15.70 -2.38 6.06
N SER A 316 -14.99 -2.49 7.19
CA SER A 316 -13.54 -2.27 7.31
C SER A 316 -13.10 -0.96 6.65
N THR A 317 -13.88 0.09 6.89
CA THR A 317 -13.62 1.42 6.33
C THR A 317 -12.44 2.08 7.03
N ARG A 318 -11.51 2.59 6.25
CA ARG A 318 -10.39 3.42 6.70
C ARG A 318 -10.41 4.78 6.03
N LEU A 319 -9.91 5.77 6.77
CA LEU A 319 -9.73 7.14 6.31
C LEU A 319 -8.26 7.52 6.40
N GLU A 320 -7.70 7.98 5.29
CA GLU A 320 -6.35 8.53 5.24
C GLU A 320 -6.37 10.00 4.90
N ILE A 321 -5.48 10.78 5.51
CA ILE A 321 -5.28 12.20 5.23
C ILE A 321 -3.81 12.40 4.84
N ARG A 322 -3.57 13.04 3.70
CA ARG A 322 -2.23 13.23 3.13
C ARG A 322 -2.07 14.64 2.58
N GLU A 323 -0.95 15.29 2.85
CA GLU A 323 -0.58 16.52 2.12
C GLU A 323 0.08 16.13 0.80
N ILE A 324 -0.60 16.37 -0.32
CA ILE A 324 -0.10 16.00 -1.67
C ILE A 324 0.81 17.08 -2.24
N SER A 325 0.63 18.32 -1.80
CA SER A 325 1.53 19.45 -2.00
C SER A 325 1.24 20.54 -1.00
N GLN A 326 2.10 21.55 -0.94
CA GLN A 326 1.93 22.70 -0.07
C GLN A 326 0.51 23.29 -0.17
N GLY A 327 -0.27 23.13 0.91
CA GLY A 327 -1.62 23.67 1.01
C GLY A 327 -2.70 22.87 0.27
N LEU A 328 -2.41 21.69 -0.28
CA LEU A 328 -3.39 20.75 -0.81
C LEU A 328 -3.39 19.47 0.04
N VAL A 329 -4.56 19.10 0.55
CA VAL A 329 -4.76 17.90 1.37
C VAL A 329 -5.70 16.95 0.65
N GLU A 330 -5.28 15.70 0.52
CA GLU A 330 -6.07 14.58 0.05
C GLU A 330 -6.66 13.85 1.26
N ILE A 331 -7.96 13.60 1.22
CA ILE A 331 -8.66 12.70 2.14
C ILE A 331 -9.16 11.52 1.31
N VAL A 332 -8.88 10.30 1.75
CA VAL A 332 -9.27 9.08 1.06
C VAL A 332 -10.09 8.21 1.99
N ALA A 333 -11.27 7.78 1.56
CA ALA A 333 -12.05 6.74 2.23
C ALA A 333 -12.02 5.47 1.37
N ILE A 334 -11.74 4.34 2.02
CA ILE A 334 -11.70 3.03 1.37
C ILE A 334 -12.43 2.05 2.28
N GLY A 335 -13.25 1.17 1.70
CA GLY A 335 -13.87 0.07 2.43
C GLY A 335 -14.41 -1.00 1.48
N THR A 336 -15.02 -2.04 2.06
CA THR A 336 -15.64 -3.13 1.29
C THR A 336 -17.16 -3.03 1.42
N ALA A 337 -17.86 -2.79 0.31
CA ALA A 337 -19.30 -2.88 0.25
C ALA A 337 -19.73 -4.35 0.36
N VAL A 338 -20.70 -4.65 1.23
CA VAL A 338 -21.14 -6.02 1.55
C VAL A 338 -22.64 -6.20 1.33
N LYS A 339 -23.03 -7.43 0.98
CA LYS A 339 -24.42 -7.87 0.76
C LYS A 339 -24.74 -9.07 1.65
N ARG A 340 -26.03 -9.42 1.75
CA ARG A 340 -26.44 -10.66 2.42
C ARG A 340 -25.89 -11.86 1.66
N ALA A 341 -25.23 -12.74 2.40
CA ALA A 341 -24.75 -14.00 1.87
C ALA A 341 -25.88 -15.04 1.86
N PRO A 342 -25.96 -15.89 0.82
CA PRO A 342 -26.74 -17.11 0.89
C PRO A 342 -26.22 -18.03 2.00
N GLU A 343 -27.12 -18.84 2.59
CA GLU A 343 -26.75 -19.84 3.60
C GLU A 343 -25.66 -20.81 3.13
N SER A 344 -25.58 -21.08 1.83
CA SER A 344 -24.56 -21.92 1.19
C SER A 344 -23.16 -21.32 1.13
N MET A 345 -22.95 -20.14 1.72
CA MET A 345 -21.65 -19.48 1.84
C MET A 345 -21.11 -19.51 3.27
N LYS A 346 -21.81 -20.15 4.21
CA LYS A 346 -21.27 -20.35 5.56
C LYS A 346 -19.94 -21.11 5.51
N PRO A 347 -18.96 -20.74 6.33
CA PRO A 347 -17.70 -21.47 6.40
C PRO A 347 -17.88 -22.93 6.80
N HIS A 348 -16.92 -23.77 6.40
CA HIS A 348 -16.92 -25.20 6.69
C HIS A 348 -16.76 -25.48 8.19
N SER A 349 -15.95 -24.69 8.89
CA SER A 349 -15.75 -24.84 10.33
C SER A 349 -16.74 -23.97 11.11
N PRO A 350 -17.21 -24.41 12.30
CA PRO A 350 -18.12 -23.60 13.12
C PRO A 350 -17.44 -22.41 13.81
N GLN A 351 -16.11 -22.44 13.93
CA GLN A 351 -15.29 -21.39 14.53
C GLN A 351 -13.88 -21.41 13.93
N LEU A 352 -13.22 -20.24 13.89
CA LEU A 352 -11.79 -20.18 13.60
C LEU A 352 -10.98 -20.83 14.72
N ILE A 353 -9.91 -21.52 14.33
CA ILE A 353 -8.95 -22.09 15.28
C ILE A 353 -8.13 -20.96 15.94
N PRO A 354 -7.67 -21.13 17.19
CA PRO A 354 -6.90 -20.10 17.89
C PRO A 354 -5.66 -19.62 17.11
N GLN A 355 -4.99 -20.52 16.39
CA GLN A 355 -3.79 -20.20 15.60
C GLN A 355 -4.06 -19.20 14.47
N ALA A 356 -5.31 -19.14 13.97
CA ALA A 356 -5.71 -18.16 12.98
C ALA A 356 -5.99 -16.76 13.57
N LEU A 357 -5.97 -16.62 14.90
CA LEU A 357 -6.25 -15.36 15.60
C LEU A 357 -5.03 -14.79 16.32
N ILE A 358 -3.94 -15.57 16.43
CA ILE A 358 -2.72 -15.15 17.09
C ILE A 358 -1.92 -14.27 16.13
N LEU A 359 -1.72 -13.01 16.51
CA LEU A 359 -0.80 -12.11 15.81
C LEU A 359 0.64 -12.60 15.98
N ASP A 360 1.28 -12.96 14.87
CA ASP A 360 2.69 -13.32 14.88
C ASP A 360 3.56 -12.10 15.18
N LYS A 361 4.17 -12.06 16.37
CA LYS A 361 5.04 -10.95 16.82
C LYS A 361 6.21 -10.65 15.86
N ALA A 362 6.67 -11.64 15.11
CA ALA A 362 7.74 -11.46 14.12
C ALA A 362 7.26 -10.70 12.86
N SER A 363 5.96 -10.76 12.53
CA SER A 363 5.39 -10.04 11.39
C SER A 363 5.17 -8.55 11.67
N THR A 364 4.94 -8.18 12.93
CA THR A 364 4.87 -6.78 13.37
C THR A 364 6.21 -6.05 13.27
N ASP A 365 7.32 -6.72 13.59
CA ASP A 365 8.66 -6.12 13.46
C ASP A 365 9.05 -5.92 11.99
N ALA A 366 8.54 -6.74 11.06
CA ALA A 366 8.77 -6.59 9.61
C ALA A 366 8.00 -5.41 8.99
N ALA A 367 6.82 -5.06 9.51
CA ALA A 367 6.09 -3.87 9.07
C ALA A 367 6.82 -2.57 9.47
N ASP A 368 7.45 -2.55 10.65
CA ASP A 368 8.19 -1.38 11.16
C ASP A 368 9.67 -1.32 10.70
N SER A 369 10.29 -2.45 10.32
CA SER A 369 11.70 -2.49 9.89
C SER A 369 11.92 -2.24 8.39
N VAL A 370 10.86 -2.18 7.58
CA VAL A 370 10.96 -1.98 6.11
C VAL A 370 10.95 -0.50 5.69
N GLN A 371 10.97 0.44 6.65
CA GLN A 371 11.15 1.89 6.35
C GLN A 371 12.60 2.40 6.47
N THR A 372 13.57 1.59 6.88
CA THR A 372 14.95 2.08 7.11
C THR A 372 15.95 1.65 6.04
N LEU A 373 15.83 2.26 4.86
CA LEU A 373 16.98 2.72 4.06
C LEU A 373 16.91 4.24 3.79
N GLY A 374 16.09 4.96 4.57
CA GLY A 374 16.06 6.41 4.70
C GLY A 374 16.08 6.81 6.18
N SER A 375 16.62 7.98 6.50
CA SER A 375 16.87 8.51 7.85
C SER A 375 15.74 8.26 8.86
N ARG A 376 16.07 7.62 9.99
CA ARG A 376 15.19 7.42 11.14
C ARG A 376 14.69 8.76 11.71
N VAL A 377 13.38 8.94 11.80
CA VAL A 377 12.75 9.75 12.84
C VAL A 377 12.04 8.76 13.76
N ALA A 378 12.49 8.66 15.00
CA ALA A 378 11.93 7.73 15.98
C ALA A 378 10.50 8.15 16.39
N PRO A 379 9.57 7.21 16.61
CA PRO A 379 8.26 7.53 17.15
C PRO A 379 8.38 7.96 18.63
N MET A 380 7.60 8.97 19.03
CA MET A 380 7.51 9.42 20.43
C MET A 380 6.88 8.32 21.29
N GLY A 381 7.73 7.54 21.95
CA GLY A 381 7.33 6.69 23.07
C GLY A 381 7.04 7.53 24.32
N VAL A 382 5.94 7.21 24.98
CA VAL A 382 5.52 7.79 26.27
C VAL A 382 6.67 7.74 27.28
N ALA A 383 7.14 8.92 27.69
CA ALA A 383 8.27 9.08 28.59
C ALA A 383 7.94 8.54 29.99
N ARG A 384 8.48 7.37 30.34
CA ARG A 384 8.78 7.04 31.74
C ARG A 384 10.09 7.75 32.13
N ARG A 385 10.03 8.51 33.22
CA ARG A 385 11.15 9.22 33.85
C ARG A 385 12.36 8.30 34.03
N GLY A 386 13.48 8.70 33.44
CA GLY A 386 14.83 8.23 33.75
C GLY A 386 15.78 9.43 33.64
N VAL A 387 16.35 9.82 34.77
CA VAL A 387 17.31 10.92 34.93
C VAL A 387 18.65 10.53 34.30
N GLY A 388 19.31 11.43 33.58
CA GLY A 388 20.77 11.39 33.42
C GLY A 388 21.35 11.68 32.03
N THR A 389 21.99 12.84 31.93
CA THR A 389 23.24 13.11 31.19
C THR A 389 23.28 12.97 29.66
N ALA A 390 22.93 14.06 28.95
CA ALA A 390 23.44 14.35 27.61
C ALA A 390 23.43 15.87 27.34
N GLY A 391 24.20 16.64 28.11
CA GLY A 391 24.31 18.10 27.98
C GLY A 391 25.73 18.64 27.78
N ASN A 392 26.76 17.78 27.73
CA ASN A 392 28.16 18.23 27.81
C ASN A 392 28.96 18.21 26.50
N GLN A 393 28.46 17.64 25.41
CA GLN A 393 29.24 17.57 24.15
C GLN A 393 29.06 18.78 23.23
N ALA A 394 27.87 19.39 23.21
CA ALA A 394 27.62 20.60 22.41
C ALA A 394 28.26 21.85 23.02
N LEU A 395 28.31 21.95 24.35
CA LEU A 395 28.94 23.08 25.05
C LEU A 395 30.47 23.05 24.91
N GLY A 396 31.08 21.85 24.91
CA GLY A 396 32.52 21.69 24.70
C GLY A 396 33.00 22.11 23.31
N CYS A 397 32.21 21.83 22.26
CA CYS A 397 32.54 22.25 20.89
C CYS A 397 32.43 23.78 20.71
N ILE A 398 31.45 24.41 21.36
CA ILE A 398 31.26 25.87 21.29
C ILE A 398 32.40 26.60 22.03
N ILE A 399 32.82 26.10 23.19
CA ILE A 399 33.95 26.67 23.95
C ILE A 399 35.26 26.49 23.17
N ALA A 400 35.51 25.33 22.56
CA ALA A 400 36.69 25.09 21.76
C ALA A 400 36.77 26.01 20.53
N LEU A 401 35.64 26.25 19.85
CA LEU A 401 35.56 27.17 18.71
C LEU A 401 35.83 28.63 19.14
N PHE A 402 35.30 29.03 20.30
CA PHE A 402 35.49 30.38 20.83
C PHE A 402 36.94 30.63 21.25
N VAL A 403 37.60 29.65 21.88
CA VAL A 403 39.03 29.74 22.24
C VAL A 403 39.92 29.79 20.98
N MET A 404 39.59 29.03 19.94
CA MET A 404 40.35 29.07 18.68
C MET A 404 40.26 30.43 18.00
N ILE A 405 39.06 31.02 17.95
CA ILE A 405 38.84 32.36 17.38
C ILE A 405 39.59 33.42 18.19
N LEU A 406 39.56 33.33 19.53
CA LEU A 406 40.26 34.27 20.41
C LEU A 406 41.80 34.20 20.21
N MET A 407 42.36 32.99 20.04
CA MET A 407 43.79 32.81 19.79
C MET A 407 44.22 33.28 18.39
N CYS A 408 43.38 33.09 17.36
CA CYS A 408 43.65 33.65 16.03
C CYS A 408 43.62 35.20 16.04
N CYS A 409 42.71 35.82 16.79
CA CYS A 409 42.65 37.27 16.91
C CYS A 409 43.82 37.85 17.73
N ALA A 410 44.30 37.15 18.76
CA ALA A 410 45.44 37.59 19.57
C ALA A 410 46.78 37.57 18.79
N GLY A 411 46.93 36.70 17.80
CA GLY A 411 48.13 36.63 16.94
C GLY A 411 48.19 37.69 15.84
N LEU A 412 47.07 38.33 15.51
CA LEU A 412 46.98 39.39 14.48
C LEU A 412 47.23 40.79 15.03
N ILE A 413 47.15 40.99 16.35
CA ILE A 413 47.33 42.29 17.00
C ILE A 413 48.80 42.77 16.98
N PRO A 414 49.82 41.93 17.21
CA PRO A 414 51.23 42.36 17.09
C PRO A 414 51.62 42.71 15.64
N ALA A 415 51.09 41.97 14.65
CA ALA A 415 51.40 42.17 13.23
C ALA A 415 50.76 43.43 12.62
N LEU A 416 49.64 43.91 13.18
CA LEU A 416 49.00 45.16 12.78
C LEU A 416 49.64 46.40 13.43
N ILE A 417 50.29 46.24 14.59
CA ILE A 417 50.98 47.34 15.29
C ILE A 417 52.37 47.64 14.66
N GLU A 418 53.08 46.63 14.14
CA GLU A 418 54.35 46.85 13.40
C GLU A 418 54.14 47.40 11.97
N ALA A 419 52.95 47.28 11.39
CA ALA A 419 52.66 47.80 10.04
C ALA A 419 52.29 49.29 10.00
N PHE A 420 52.03 49.92 11.16
CA PHE A 420 51.57 51.32 11.27
C PHE A 420 52.24 52.11 12.41
N GLY A 421 53.39 51.66 12.92
CA GLY A 421 54.19 52.32 13.98
C GLY A 421 55.48 52.92 13.47
#